data_AF-N9RLL1-F1
#
_entry.id   AF-N9RLL1-F1
#
_cell.length_a   1.000
_cell.length_b   1.000
_cell.length_c   1.000
_cell.angle_alpha   90.00
_cell.angle_beta   90.00
_cell.angle_gamma   90.00
#
_symmetry.space_group_name_H-M   'P 1'
#
loop_
_entity.id
_entity.type
_entity.pdbx_description
1 polymer ?
#
loop_
_entity_poly.entity_id
_entity_poly.type
_entity_poly.pdbx_seq_one_letter_code
_entity_poly.pdbx_strand_id
1 'polypeptide(L)'
;MNMLYTHKPNYYFFAHKFVLFLESYLKSHPTEQQTSFNLQTIYDLFSHDRASSTTNLEGILNIADEYVLETDEGQQSLIQSYHVHLDNHVLTLAFNTKAVESLKAGQTIVSPQAA
;
A
#
# COMPACT_ATOMS: atom_id res chain seq x y z
N MET A 1 -26.79 6.22 17.71
CA MET A 1 -25.89 7.11 16.93
C MET A 1 -25.03 6.25 16.04
N ASN A 2 -25.14 6.41 14.73
CA ASN A 2 -24.62 5.50 13.70
C ASN A 2 -23.31 6.09 13.15
N MET A 3 -22.16 5.67 13.69
CA MET A 3 -20.82 6.18 13.34
C MET A 3 -19.98 5.18 12.51
N LEU A 4 -20.60 4.17 11.89
CA LEU A 4 -19.86 3.04 11.32
C LEU A 4 -19.68 3.05 9.79
N TYR A 5 -20.21 4.03 9.05
CA TYR A 5 -20.27 3.94 7.59
C TYR A 5 -19.67 5.10 6.78
N THR A 6 -19.09 6.13 7.40
CA THR A 6 -18.64 7.33 6.65
C THR A 6 -17.17 7.32 6.20
N HIS A 7 -16.34 6.37 6.66
CA HIS A 7 -14.89 6.38 6.37
C HIS A 7 -14.42 5.43 5.27
N LYS A 8 -15.22 4.42 4.89
CA LYS A 8 -14.80 3.42 3.89
C LYS A 8 -14.41 4.01 2.52
N PRO A 9 -15.11 5.02 1.96
CA PRO A 9 -14.71 5.59 0.68
C PRO A 9 -13.30 6.21 0.71
N ASN A 10 -12.90 6.82 1.83
CA ASN A 10 -11.57 7.41 1.96
C ASN A 10 -10.47 6.34 2.06
N TYR A 11 -10.77 5.15 2.57
CA TYR A 11 -9.74 4.11 2.72
C TYR A 11 -9.33 3.53 1.38
N TYR A 12 -10.29 3.24 0.50
CA TYR A 12 -9.98 2.81 -0.87
C TYR A 12 -9.20 3.88 -1.63
N PHE A 13 -9.55 5.16 -1.46
CA PHE A 13 -8.81 6.27 -2.04
C PHE A 13 -7.36 6.33 -1.54
N PHE A 14 -7.13 6.25 -0.23
CA PHE A 14 -5.79 6.28 0.35
C PHE A 14 -4.98 5.02 0.00
N ALA A 15 -5.61 3.86 -0.04
CA ALA A 15 -4.98 2.61 -0.46
C ALA A 15 -4.53 2.72 -1.92
N HIS A 16 -5.38 3.23 -2.81
CA HIS A 16 -5.03 3.46 -4.21
C HIS A 16 -3.84 4.42 -4.36
N LYS A 17 -3.88 5.56 -3.65
CA LYS A 17 -2.76 6.51 -3.60
C LYS A 17 -1.46 5.85 -3.12
N PHE A 18 -1.55 5.02 -2.09
CA PHE A 18 -0.41 4.30 -1.55
C PHE A 18 0.18 3.32 -2.56
N VAL A 19 -0.65 2.55 -3.27
CA VAL A 19 -0.20 1.63 -4.31
C VAL A 19 0.47 2.35 -5.47
N LEU A 20 -0.07 3.47 -5.94
CA LEU A 20 0.58 4.30 -6.98
C LEU A 20 1.93 4.88 -6.52
N PHE A 21 2.02 5.23 -5.24
CA PHE A 21 3.28 5.65 -4.62
C PHE A 21 4.31 4.51 -4.61
N LEU A 22 3.91 3.30 -4.20
CA LEU A 22 4.78 2.12 -4.21
C LEU A 22 5.21 1.73 -5.63
N GLU A 23 4.30 1.81 -6.60
CA GLU A 23 4.61 1.56 -8.02
C GLU A 23 5.72 2.51 -8.50
N SER A 24 5.56 3.81 -8.24
CA SER A 24 6.55 4.83 -8.61
C SER A 24 7.88 4.64 -7.87
N TYR A 25 7.81 4.27 -6.59
CA TYR A 25 8.97 3.98 -5.76
C TYR A 25 9.80 2.82 -6.31
N LEU A 26 9.15 1.68 -6.64
CA LEU A 26 9.79 0.48 -7.15
C LEU A 26 10.36 0.65 -8.56
N LYS A 27 9.76 1.51 -9.39
CA LYS A 27 10.37 1.91 -10.67
C LYS A 27 11.72 2.61 -10.48
N SER A 28 11.88 3.33 -9.36
CA SER A 28 13.14 4.03 -9.02
C SER A 28 14.11 3.15 -8.23
N HIS A 29 13.61 2.14 -7.50
CA HIS A 29 14.38 1.24 -6.65
C HIS A 29 14.12 -0.23 -7.00
N PRO A 30 14.46 -0.67 -8.23
CA PRO A 30 14.01 -1.96 -8.75
C PRO A 30 14.55 -3.16 -7.96
N THR A 31 15.71 -3.05 -7.31
CA THR A 31 16.31 -4.20 -6.60
C THR A 31 15.89 -4.29 -5.13
N GLU A 32 15.07 -3.38 -4.64
CA GLU A 32 14.65 -3.40 -3.24
C GLU A 32 13.58 -4.47 -2.98
N GLN A 33 13.84 -5.31 -1.99
CA GLN A 33 12.91 -6.32 -1.50
C GLN A 33 12.21 -5.89 -0.21
N GLN A 34 12.80 -4.95 0.53
CA GLN A 34 12.17 -4.31 1.67
C GLN A 34 12.46 -2.81 1.64
N THR A 35 11.59 -2.02 2.25
CA THR A 35 11.82 -0.60 2.48
C THR A 35 11.21 -0.14 3.80
N SER A 36 11.54 1.08 4.20
CA SER A 36 11.03 1.74 5.39
C SER A 36 10.68 3.18 5.06
N PHE A 37 9.44 3.57 5.38
CA PHE A 37 8.97 4.94 5.22
C PHE A 37 8.71 5.56 6.58
N ASN A 38 9.13 6.82 6.77
CA ASN A 38 8.71 7.57 7.94
C ASN A 38 7.18 7.79 7.85
N LEU A 39 6.47 7.70 8.99
CA LEU A 39 5.02 7.95 9.00
C LEU A 39 4.66 9.38 8.58
N GLN A 40 5.58 10.34 8.68
CA GLN A 40 5.46 11.66 8.07
C GLN A 40 5.28 11.59 6.55
N THR A 41 6.03 10.72 5.86
CA THR A 41 5.86 10.51 4.41
C THR A 41 4.47 10.00 4.08
N ILE A 42 3.92 9.11 4.91
CA ILE A 42 2.56 8.58 4.77
C ILE A 42 1.52 9.69 5.06
N TYR A 43 1.79 10.55 6.04
CA TYR A 43 0.97 11.72 6.34
C TYR A 43 0.92 12.72 5.19
N ASP A 44 2.07 13.03 4.59
CA ASP A 44 2.16 13.92 3.44
C ASP A 44 1.41 13.32 2.23
N LEU A 45 1.60 12.01 1.99
CA LEU A 45 0.91 11.27 0.92
C LEU A 45 -0.61 11.29 1.08
N PHE A 46 -1.09 11.16 2.32
CA PHE A 46 -2.51 11.18 2.67
C PHE A 46 -3.05 12.61 2.89
N SER A 47 -2.37 13.61 2.32
CA SER A 47 -2.83 15.00 2.31
C SER A 47 -3.03 15.55 3.73
N HIS A 48 -2.15 15.16 4.66
CA HIS A 48 -2.18 15.55 6.05
C HIS A 48 -3.41 15.02 6.82
N ASP A 49 -4.02 13.91 6.38
CA ASP A 49 -5.08 13.24 7.15
C ASP A 49 -4.48 12.40 8.29
N ARG A 50 -4.54 12.96 9.50
CA ARG A 50 -3.91 12.33 10.68
C ARG A 50 -4.49 10.96 10.99
N ALA A 51 -5.80 10.79 10.86
CA ALA A 51 -6.46 9.53 11.21
C ALA A 51 -6.01 8.41 10.27
N SER A 52 -5.95 8.69 8.97
CA SER A 52 -5.53 7.76 7.90
C SER A 52 -4.07 7.37 8.01
N SER A 53 -3.21 8.26 8.50
CA SER A 53 -1.78 7.96 8.67
C SER A 53 -1.42 7.37 10.04
N THR A 54 -2.41 7.16 10.92
CA THR A 54 -2.20 6.57 12.25
C THR A 54 -3.25 5.49 12.55
N THR A 55 -4.33 5.84 13.26
CA THR A 55 -5.36 4.91 13.74
C THR A 55 -5.98 4.04 12.65
N ASN A 56 -6.12 4.59 11.44
CA ASN A 56 -6.77 3.92 10.32
C ASN A 56 -5.77 3.33 9.32
N LEU A 57 -4.46 3.51 9.54
CA LEU A 57 -3.42 3.14 8.57
C LEU A 57 -3.46 1.64 8.28
N GLU A 58 -3.59 0.79 9.31
CA GLU A 58 -3.67 -0.66 9.10
C GLU A 58 -4.88 -1.06 8.24
N GLY A 59 -6.03 -0.43 8.44
CA GLY A 59 -7.21 -0.68 7.60
C GLY A 59 -7.01 -0.28 6.15
N ILE A 60 -6.25 0.79 5.90
CA ILE A 60 -5.88 1.24 4.55
C ILE A 60 -4.85 0.29 3.92
N LEU A 61 -3.85 -0.16 4.68
CA LEU A 61 -2.83 -1.11 4.22
C LEU A 61 -3.44 -2.48 3.89
N ASN A 62 -4.42 -2.94 4.66
CA ASN A 62 -5.18 -4.16 4.33
C ASN A 62 -5.87 -4.06 2.97
N ILE A 63 -6.43 -2.89 2.62
CA ILE A 63 -7.03 -2.70 1.28
C ILE A 63 -5.94 -2.62 0.21
N ALA A 64 -4.79 -1.99 0.50
CA ALA A 64 -3.67 -1.92 -0.43
C ALA A 64 -3.10 -3.31 -0.76
N ASP A 65 -3.18 -4.25 0.19
CA ASP A 65 -2.78 -5.66 0.00
C ASP A 65 -3.67 -6.41 -1.00
N GLU A 66 -4.90 -5.96 -1.22
CA GLU A 66 -5.81 -6.56 -2.22
C GLU A 66 -5.47 -6.16 -3.67
N TYR A 67 -4.51 -5.25 -3.87
CA TYR A 67 -4.03 -4.89 -5.20
C TYR A 67 -3.02 -5.92 -5.69
N VAL A 68 -3.33 -6.53 -6.84
CA VAL A 68 -2.57 -7.67 -7.37
C VAL A 68 -1.98 -7.39 -8.74
N LEU A 69 -0.93 -8.12 -9.08
CA LEU A 69 -0.41 -8.24 -10.44
C LEU A 69 -0.55 -9.68 -10.92
N GLU A 70 -0.74 -9.84 -12.22
CA GLU A 70 -0.57 -11.13 -12.87
C GLU A 70 0.91 -11.52 -12.85
N THR A 71 1.20 -12.73 -12.37
CA THR A 71 2.54 -13.33 -12.35
C THR A 71 2.52 -14.70 -13.03
N ASP A 72 3.69 -15.32 -13.18
CA ASP A 72 3.81 -16.72 -13.62
C ASP A 72 3.17 -17.72 -12.64
N GLU A 73 2.91 -17.30 -11.41
CA GLU A 73 2.26 -18.07 -10.34
C GLU A 73 0.80 -17.65 -10.11
N GLY A 74 0.22 -16.86 -11.01
CA GLY A 74 -1.13 -16.29 -10.91
C GLY A 74 -1.14 -14.90 -10.27
N GLN A 75 -2.30 -14.48 -9.77
CA GLN A 75 -2.46 -13.17 -9.14
C GLN A 75 -1.73 -13.12 -7.79
N GLN A 76 -0.84 -12.14 -7.63
CA GLN A 76 -0.04 -11.94 -6.42
C GLN A 76 -0.08 -10.49 -5.98
N SER A 77 -0.21 -10.25 -4.68
CA SER A 77 -0.14 -8.92 -4.08
C SER A 77 1.26 -8.33 -4.20
N LEU A 78 1.35 -7.00 -4.38
CA LEU A 78 2.65 -6.31 -4.44
C LEU A 78 3.37 -6.32 -3.08
N ILE A 79 2.59 -6.17 -2.00
CA ILE A 79 3.07 -6.17 -0.62
C ILE A 79 3.07 -7.62 -0.14
N GLN A 80 4.19 -8.09 0.39
CA GLN A 80 4.28 -9.42 1.01
C GLN A 80 3.97 -9.36 2.51
N SER A 81 4.42 -8.29 3.17
CA SER A 81 4.14 -8.02 4.57
C SER A 81 4.42 -6.56 4.89
N TYR A 82 3.79 -6.07 5.96
CA TYR A 82 4.03 -4.73 6.48
C TYR A 82 4.02 -4.71 8.01
N HIS A 83 4.64 -3.69 8.60
CA HIS A 83 4.55 -3.43 10.04
C HIS A 83 4.60 -1.93 10.33
N VAL A 84 3.66 -1.47 11.17
CA VAL A 84 3.59 -0.07 11.60
C VAL A 84 4.22 0.05 12.98
N HIS A 85 5.41 0.65 13.04
CA HIS A 85 6.15 0.89 14.27
C HIS A 85 5.82 2.30 14.78
N LEU A 86 4.82 2.41 15.65
CA LEU A 86 4.41 3.72 16.18
C LEU A 86 5.47 4.36 17.07
N ASP A 87 6.25 3.56 17.80
CA ASP A 87 7.27 4.08 18.75
C ASP A 87 8.40 4.83 18.05
N ASN A 88 8.84 4.34 16.88
CA ASN A 88 9.91 4.95 16.09
C ASN A 88 9.38 5.70 14.85
N HIS A 89 8.06 5.76 14.66
CA HIS A 89 7.37 6.47 13.58
C HIS A 89 7.76 5.97 12.18
N VAL A 90 7.82 4.65 11.98
CA VAL A 90 8.18 4.02 10.70
C VAL A 90 7.16 2.98 10.26
N LEU A 91 6.85 2.94 8.96
CA LEU A 91 6.23 1.83 8.26
C LEU A 91 7.30 1.01 7.55
N THR A 92 7.45 -0.27 7.91
CA THR A 92 8.32 -1.21 7.19
C THR A 92 7.50 -2.08 6.24
N LEU A 93 8.02 -2.32 5.04
CA LEU A 93 7.36 -3.14 4.00
C LEU A 93 8.34 -4.16 3.46
N ALA A 94 7.86 -5.38 3.20
CA ALA A 94 8.51 -6.34 2.34
C ALA A 94 7.67 -6.53 1.07
N PHE A 95 8.33 -6.60 -0.09
CA PHE A 95 7.68 -6.74 -1.38
C PHE A 95 7.69 -8.19 -1.87
N ASN A 96 6.63 -8.59 -2.56
CA ASN A 96 6.60 -9.88 -3.25
C ASN A 96 7.50 -9.81 -4.49
N THR A 97 8.52 -10.66 -4.54
CA THR A 97 9.54 -10.61 -5.61
C THR A 97 8.92 -10.89 -6.99
N LYS A 98 7.97 -11.82 -7.08
CA LYS A 98 7.27 -12.14 -8.34
C LYS A 98 6.41 -10.98 -8.82
N ALA A 99 5.68 -10.36 -7.91
CA ALA A 99 4.87 -9.19 -8.22
C ALA A 99 5.73 -8.01 -8.70
N VAL A 100 6.89 -7.78 -8.07
CA VAL A 100 7.87 -6.75 -8.47
C VAL A 100 8.47 -7.05 -9.85
N GLU A 101 8.79 -8.32 -10.15
CA GLU A 101 9.25 -8.73 -11.48
C GLU A 101 8.20 -8.48 -12.56
N SER A 102 6.95 -8.88 -12.32
CA SER A 102 5.82 -8.58 -13.21
C SER A 102 5.64 -7.08 -13.42
N LEU A 103 5.74 -6.27 -12.36
CA LEU A 103 5.62 -4.83 -12.46
C LEU A 103 6.71 -4.23 -13.37
N LYS A 104 7.96 -4.72 -13.26
CA LYS A 104 9.07 -4.31 -14.14
C LYS A 104 8.89 -4.77 -15.57
N ALA A 105 8.26 -5.92 -15.78
CA ALA A 105 7.91 -6.43 -17.11
C ALA A 105 6.81 -5.58 -17.78
N GLY A 106 6.25 -4.59 -17.07
CA GLY A 106 5.23 -3.67 -17.58
C GLY A 106 3.80 -4.13 -17.29
N GLN A 107 3.62 -5.13 -16.44
CA GLN A 107 2.29 -5.57 -16.03
C GLN A 107 1.63 -4.49 -15.15
N THR A 108 0.35 -4.23 -15.40
CA THR A 108 -0.42 -3.25 -14.64
C THR A 108 -0.95 -3.86 -13.34
N ILE A 109 -0.95 -3.05 -12.28
CA ILE A 109 -1.60 -3.40 -11.02
C ILE A 109 -3.12 -3.37 -11.20
N VAL A 110 -3.78 -4.46 -10.82
CA VAL A 110 -5.23 -4.61 -10.85
C VAL A 110 -5.79 -4.22 -9.49
N SER A 111 -6.72 -3.28 -9.47
CA SER A 111 -7.43 -2.87 -8.26
C SER A 111 -8.42 -3.94 -7.80
N PRO A 112 -8.66 -4.08 -6.49
CA PRO A 112 -9.74 -4.94 -6.00
C PRO A 112 -11.07 -4.52 -6.62
N GLN A 113 -11.94 -5.50 -6.90
CA GLN A 113 -13.32 -5.20 -7.26
C GLN A 113 -13.97 -4.56 -6.03
N ALA A 114 -14.23 -3.25 -6.09
CA ALA A 114 -14.96 -2.56 -5.04
C ALA A 114 -16.30 -3.27 -4.82
N ALA A 115 -16.52 -3.73 -3.59
CA ALA A 115 -17.75 -4.42 -3.18
C ALA A 115 -18.96 -3.49 -3.12
#